data_AF-A0A821ZF43-F1
#
_entry.id   AF-A0A821ZF43-F1
#
_cell.length_a   1.000
_cell.length_b   1.000
_cell.length_c   1.000
_cell.angle_alpha   90.00
_cell.angle_beta   90.00
_cell.angle_gamma   90.00
#
_symmetry.space_group_name_H-M   'P 1'
#
loop_
_entity.id
_entity.type
_entity.pdbx_description
1 polymer ?
#
loop_
_entity_poly.entity_id
_entity_poly.type
_entity_poly.pdbx_seq_one_letter_code
_entity_poly.pdbx_strand_id
1 'polypeptide(L)'
;YTKYIWRPLYKNLFIKKCSNDSLWLRLAQYFLFETIDDIILYTIEHGNSKILDLFFSDRIIHLPLLEKYLIDTLLFRKQLSIDIVRTILIYLTMSNNRIEKCFQYVFKRFLQIWSQENFIRFSSNNQHLYICQCISICLSFNQQIQLNNDKDTIIMCVLNGIRLHLESTFDYIRRRGQLIGELIIKYIHLFSSSNQLIFDTYDKNHSEVLMLTKLAEIDQTLNDRQLSDDDDDDEETIMKKEPIVSIIEKPICTTNRIVLHDASIDDDDDDDEFESYDYSHDTIKLDVEKPKYIRTCLADLISTDKIDRLESALNMLPTLIELYKIECEEVALELVRILLNYNSTFNIENFEKLRLNNLIILCENYPLLISDYLCKEFYEKNYTIHQRSLILKIIQETAKKLSQINQIQTKIQDQLFISDDDDDDDNDNDNDSWHSIINKRLKLKTKYKIKNNLKTKKKIFQENNFGNIVGYFYYPLISYIDKKQIYLSLIDGDQDYLLLCELLSCLGRLCIYAQNTLSLNNMIKQLLDLLKSLQQHQNAGVRHAIIYAYACTIVSIGNICYDENLQYYFIKLKQWLDYIIIKDTNTEVQSLAKSVRQILLKTLQHITDN
;
A
#
# COMPACT_ATOMS: atom_id res chain seq x y z
N TYR A 1 4.83 -18.64 -12.74
CA TYR A 1 4.81 -19.36 -14.04
C TYR A 1 4.80 -18.37 -15.22
N THR A 2 3.81 -17.49 -15.30
CA THR A 2 3.72 -16.41 -16.32
C THR A 2 4.96 -15.53 -16.44
N LYS A 3 5.48 -15.00 -15.33
CA LYS A 3 6.65 -14.09 -15.37
C LYS A 3 7.97 -14.74 -15.81
N TYR A 4 8.16 -16.04 -15.57
CA TYR A 4 9.43 -16.75 -15.82
C TYR A 4 9.44 -17.56 -17.11
N ILE A 5 8.28 -18.09 -17.53
CA ILE A 5 8.16 -18.94 -18.73
C ILE A 5 7.49 -18.16 -19.86
N TRP A 6 6.38 -17.48 -19.57
CA TRP A 6 5.63 -16.77 -20.59
C TRP A 6 6.33 -15.48 -21.06
N ARG A 7 7.02 -14.74 -20.18
CA ARG A 7 7.79 -13.54 -20.58
C ARG A 7 8.81 -13.80 -21.69
N PRO A 8 9.73 -14.79 -21.58
CA PRO A 8 10.65 -15.11 -22.67
C PRO A 8 9.95 -15.65 -23.92
N LEU A 9 8.94 -16.52 -23.78
CA LEU A 9 8.15 -17.04 -24.91
C LEU A 9 7.41 -15.93 -25.65
N TYR A 10 6.78 -15.01 -24.92
CA TYR A 10 6.03 -13.88 -25.46
C TYR A 10 6.94 -12.90 -26.20
N LYS A 11 8.02 -12.44 -25.55
CA LYS A 11 8.97 -11.47 -26.15
C LYS A 11 9.76 -12.06 -27.32
N ASN A 12 10.38 -13.23 -27.15
CA ASN A 12 11.36 -13.74 -28.12
C ASN A 12 10.75 -14.60 -29.22
N LEU A 13 9.65 -15.31 -28.94
CA LEU A 13 9.04 -16.23 -29.91
C LEU A 13 7.77 -15.65 -30.49
N PHE A 14 6.85 -15.16 -29.66
CA PHE A 14 5.55 -14.73 -30.15
C PHE A 14 5.57 -13.35 -30.82
N ILE A 15 6.13 -12.31 -30.21
CA ILE A 15 6.19 -10.97 -30.84
C ILE A 15 7.05 -10.98 -32.11
N LYS A 16 8.23 -11.62 -32.09
CA LYS A 16 9.17 -11.61 -33.24
C LYS A 16 8.79 -12.54 -34.39
N LYS A 17 8.10 -13.67 -34.15
CA LYS A 17 7.78 -14.67 -35.20
C LYS A 17 6.31 -14.68 -35.64
N CYS A 18 5.34 -14.25 -34.81
CA CYS A 18 3.92 -14.35 -35.19
C CYS A 18 3.52 -13.39 -36.32
N SER A 19 4.23 -12.28 -36.51
CA SER A 19 3.97 -11.38 -37.64
C SER A 19 4.33 -12.03 -38.98
N ASN A 20 5.23 -13.03 -38.98
CA ASN A 20 5.85 -13.58 -40.19
C ASN A 20 5.45 -15.04 -40.48
N ASP A 21 4.92 -15.78 -39.50
CA ASP A 21 4.57 -17.20 -39.65
C ASP A 21 3.19 -17.56 -39.06
N SER A 22 2.32 -18.07 -39.94
CA SER A 22 0.95 -18.50 -39.61
C SER A 22 0.86 -19.68 -38.64
N LEU A 23 1.87 -20.55 -38.58
CA LEU A 23 1.90 -21.68 -37.65
C LEU A 23 2.18 -21.19 -36.22
N TRP A 24 3.12 -20.26 -36.06
CA TRP A 24 3.42 -19.62 -34.78
C TRP A 24 2.23 -18.82 -34.27
N LEU A 25 1.52 -18.12 -35.15
CA LEU A 25 0.28 -17.42 -34.80
C LEU A 25 -0.78 -18.38 -34.23
N ARG A 26 -1.02 -19.53 -34.89
CA ARG A 26 -2.00 -20.52 -34.44
C ARG A 26 -1.62 -21.14 -33.09
N LEU A 27 -0.34 -21.45 -32.89
CA LEU A 27 0.18 -21.95 -31.62
C LEU A 27 0.00 -20.90 -30.51
N ALA A 28 0.33 -19.64 -30.77
CA ALA A 28 0.17 -18.56 -29.80
C ALA A 28 -1.28 -18.41 -29.36
N GLN A 29 -2.18 -18.38 -30.33
CA GLN A 29 -3.62 -18.30 -30.09
C GLN A 29 -4.11 -19.51 -29.28
N TYR A 30 -3.64 -20.72 -29.58
CA TYR A 30 -3.98 -21.92 -28.81
C TYR A 30 -3.57 -21.81 -27.34
N PHE A 31 -2.32 -21.42 -27.06
CA PHE A 31 -1.83 -21.23 -25.68
C PHE A 31 -2.56 -20.12 -24.92
N LEU A 32 -2.89 -19.02 -25.59
CA LEU A 32 -3.63 -17.90 -25.00
C LEU A 32 -5.04 -18.27 -24.54
N PHE A 33 -5.72 -19.17 -25.26
CA PHE A 33 -7.12 -19.50 -24.99
C PHE A 33 -7.32 -20.79 -24.20
N GLU A 34 -6.32 -21.65 -24.07
CA GLU A 34 -6.50 -22.91 -23.36
C GLU A 34 -6.27 -22.87 -21.84
N THR A 35 -5.40 -22.00 -21.29
CA THR A 35 -4.88 -22.33 -19.93
C THR A 35 -4.83 -21.29 -18.82
N ILE A 36 -4.65 -19.96 -18.96
CA ILE A 36 -4.48 -19.12 -17.74
C ILE A 36 -4.91 -17.66 -17.96
N ASP A 37 -5.81 -17.11 -17.11
CA ASP A 37 -6.21 -15.69 -17.08
C ASP A 37 -5.00 -14.73 -16.97
N ASP A 38 -3.96 -15.16 -16.26
CA ASP A 38 -2.70 -14.42 -16.09
C ASP A 38 -1.91 -14.26 -17.40
N ILE A 39 -2.04 -15.20 -18.35
CA ILE A 39 -1.37 -15.12 -19.66
C ILE A 39 -2.05 -14.03 -20.49
N ILE A 40 -3.39 -14.03 -20.53
CA ILE A 40 -4.20 -13.01 -21.20
C ILE A 40 -3.94 -11.64 -20.56
N LEU A 41 -3.88 -11.57 -19.24
CA LEU A 41 -3.55 -10.32 -18.53
C LEU A 41 -2.16 -9.82 -18.91
N TYR A 42 -1.17 -10.69 -18.94
CA TYR A 42 0.20 -10.34 -19.31
C TYR A 42 0.30 -9.82 -20.76
N THR A 43 -0.43 -10.40 -21.71
CA THR A 43 -0.45 -9.91 -23.10
C THR A 43 -1.13 -8.55 -23.24
N ILE A 44 -2.15 -8.27 -22.42
CA ILE A 44 -2.79 -6.95 -22.36
C ILE A 44 -1.87 -5.91 -21.71
N GLU A 45 -1.20 -6.27 -20.61
CA GLU A 45 -0.32 -5.36 -19.86
C GLU A 45 0.95 -4.97 -20.62
N HIS A 46 1.47 -5.86 -21.47
CA HIS A 46 2.73 -5.66 -22.19
C HIS A 46 2.59 -5.58 -23.72
N GLY A 47 1.40 -5.82 -24.27
CA GLY A 47 1.11 -5.68 -25.69
C GLY A 47 0.67 -4.28 -26.08
N ASN A 48 0.85 -3.95 -27.36
CA ASN A 48 0.21 -2.82 -28.01
C ASN A 48 -1.07 -3.28 -28.75
N SER A 49 -1.86 -2.35 -29.26
CA SER A 49 -3.17 -2.63 -29.87
C SER A 49 -3.05 -3.55 -31.08
N LYS A 50 -1.98 -3.43 -31.86
CA LYS A 50 -1.69 -4.31 -33.01
C LYS A 50 -1.41 -5.75 -32.58
N ILE A 51 -0.70 -5.94 -31.47
CA ILE A 51 -0.47 -7.26 -30.89
C ILE A 51 -1.79 -7.85 -30.38
N LEU A 52 -2.62 -7.05 -29.72
CA LEU A 52 -3.95 -7.49 -29.29
C LEU A 52 -4.80 -7.90 -30.50
N ASP A 53 -4.72 -7.14 -31.60
CA ASP A 53 -5.41 -7.47 -32.85
C ASP A 53 -4.92 -8.78 -33.47
N LEU A 54 -3.61 -9.01 -33.48
CA LEU A 54 -2.98 -10.23 -33.97
C LEU A 54 -3.42 -11.48 -33.17
N PHE A 55 -3.45 -11.38 -31.85
CA PHE A 55 -3.77 -12.51 -30.98
C PHE A 55 -5.27 -12.73 -30.77
N PHE A 56 -6.00 -11.68 -30.44
CA PHE A 56 -7.42 -11.79 -30.12
C PHE A 56 -8.31 -11.64 -31.36
N SER A 57 -7.92 -10.82 -32.35
CA SER A 57 -8.71 -10.52 -33.55
C SER A 57 -10.20 -10.34 -33.24
N ASP A 58 -11.11 -10.85 -34.07
CA ASP A 58 -12.57 -10.79 -33.82
C ASP A 58 -13.05 -11.91 -32.89
N ARG A 59 -12.16 -12.75 -32.31
CA ARG A 59 -12.56 -13.88 -31.44
C ARG A 59 -13.27 -13.42 -30.17
N ILE A 60 -13.02 -12.18 -29.73
CA ILE A 60 -13.73 -11.56 -28.60
C ILE A 60 -15.25 -11.58 -28.78
N ILE A 61 -15.73 -11.55 -30.03
CA ILE A 61 -17.17 -11.57 -30.35
C ILE A 61 -17.75 -12.99 -30.26
N HIS A 62 -16.92 -14.02 -30.47
CA HIS A 62 -17.36 -15.41 -30.56
C HIS A 62 -17.11 -16.20 -29.27
N LEU A 63 -16.21 -15.71 -28.40
CA LEU A 63 -15.84 -16.36 -27.14
C LEU A 63 -16.40 -15.57 -25.94
N PRO A 64 -17.54 -15.99 -25.36
CA PRO A 64 -18.23 -15.22 -24.31
C PRO A 64 -17.40 -15.10 -23.02
N LEU A 65 -16.50 -16.06 -22.76
CA LEU A 65 -15.58 -15.99 -21.63
C LEU A 65 -14.54 -14.87 -21.81
N LEU A 66 -14.00 -14.71 -23.02
CA LEU A 66 -13.04 -13.65 -23.34
C LEU A 66 -13.71 -12.28 -23.30
N GLU A 67 -14.91 -12.18 -23.87
CA GLU A 67 -15.74 -10.97 -23.82
C GLU A 67 -16.01 -10.55 -22.38
N LYS A 68 -16.54 -11.46 -21.55
CA LYS A 68 -16.83 -11.19 -20.13
C LYS A 68 -15.57 -10.85 -19.33
N TYR A 69 -14.44 -11.48 -19.63
CA TYR A 69 -13.18 -11.18 -18.95
C TYR A 69 -12.67 -9.78 -19.31
N LEU A 70 -12.48 -9.49 -20.59
CA LEU A 70 -11.94 -8.21 -21.08
C LEU A 70 -12.89 -7.04 -20.80
N ILE A 71 -14.15 -7.20 -21.19
CA ILE A 71 -15.10 -6.09 -21.28
C ILE A 71 -15.87 -5.93 -19.97
N ASP A 72 -16.30 -7.00 -19.27
CA ASP A 72 -17.10 -6.85 -18.04
C ASP A 72 -16.28 -6.86 -16.74
N THR A 73 -15.16 -7.59 -16.72
CA THR A 73 -14.38 -7.83 -15.50
C THR A 73 -13.16 -6.91 -15.42
N LEU A 74 -12.34 -6.90 -16.47
CA LEU A 74 -11.05 -6.20 -16.48
C LEU A 74 -11.24 -4.67 -16.49
N LEU A 75 -12.06 -4.13 -17.39
CA LEU A 75 -12.31 -2.69 -17.50
C LEU A 75 -13.15 -2.08 -16.35
N PHE A 76 -13.96 -2.86 -15.62
CA PHE A 76 -14.89 -2.32 -14.63
C PHE A 76 -14.61 -2.75 -13.18
N ARG A 77 -13.97 -3.91 -12.95
CA ARG A 77 -13.67 -4.40 -11.59
C ARG A 77 -12.23 -4.16 -11.15
N LYS A 78 -11.29 -4.03 -12.10
CA LYS A 78 -9.89 -3.69 -11.81
C LYS A 78 -9.61 -2.24 -12.24
N GLN A 79 -8.93 -1.48 -11.38
CA GLN A 79 -8.44 -0.15 -11.76
C GLN A 79 -7.15 -0.30 -12.56
N LEU A 80 -7.28 -0.30 -13.89
CA LEU A 80 -6.14 -0.44 -14.81
C LEU A 80 -5.44 0.91 -15.02
N SER A 81 -4.17 0.87 -15.43
CA SER A 81 -3.52 2.10 -15.90
C SER A 81 -4.20 2.60 -17.18
N ILE A 82 -4.27 3.92 -17.32
CA ILE A 82 -4.96 4.61 -18.42
C ILE A 82 -4.41 4.16 -19.78
N ASP A 83 -3.12 3.85 -19.85
CA ASP A 83 -2.48 3.35 -21.07
C ASP A 83 -2.95 1.96 -21.46
N ILE A 84 -3.23 1.06 -20.49
CA ILE A 84 -3.82 -0.26 -20.79
C ILE A 84 -5.22 -0.05 -21.37
N VAL A 85 -6.03 0.78 -20.70
CA VAL A 85 -7.40 1.06 -21.13
C VAL A 85 -7.40 1.64 -22.55
N ARG A 86 -6.51 2.58 -22.84
CA ARG A 86 -6.35 3.15 -24.18
C ARG A 86 -6.00 2.08 -25.21
N THR A 87 -5.01 1.22 -24.94
CA THR A 87 -4.63 0.12 -25.85
C THR A 87 -5.79 -0.84 -26.11
N ILE A 88 -6.58 -1.18 -25.09
CA ILE A 88 -7.78 -2.03 -25.24
C ILE A 88 -8.83 -1.32 -26.11
N LEU A 89 -9.11 -0.04 -25.85
CA LEU A 89 -10.10 0.73 -26.63
C LEU A 89 -9.66 0.88 -28.09
N ILE A 90 -8.38 1.17 -28.36
CA ILE A 90 -7.83 1.20 -29.72
C ILE A 90 -8.07 -0.16 -30.40
N TYR A 91 -7.73 -1.27 -29.73
CA TYR A 91 -7.99 -2.62 -30.24
C TYR A 91 -9.47 -2.84 -30.57
N LEU A 92 -10.41 -2.40 -29.73
CA LEU A 92 -11.84 -2.53 -30.01
C LEU A 92 -12.29 -1.69 -31.22
N THR A 93 -11.59 -0.60 -31.52
CA THR A 93 -11.88 0.26 -32.69
C THR A 93 -11.25 -0.21 -34.00
N MET A 94 -10.40 -1.25 -33.99
CA MET A 94 -9.70 -1.71 -35.20
C MET A 94 -10.58 -2.50 -36.19
N SER A 95 -11.76 -3.01 -35.79
CA SER A 95 -12.71 -3.65 -36.73
C SER A 95 -14.14 -3.18 -36.53
N ASN A 96 -14.90 -3.06 -37.63
CA ASN A 96 -16.30 -2.62 -37.60
C ASN A 96 -17.18 -3.52 -36.71
N ASN A 97 -16.96 -4.83 -36.74
CA ASN A 97 -17.71 -5.79 -35.92
C ASN A 97 -17.49 -5.54 -34.41
N ARG A 98 -16.25 -5.26 -34.00
CA ARG A 98 -15.91 -4.93 -32.60
C ARG A 98 -16.43 -3.55 -32.22
N ILE A 99 -16.40 -2.59 -33.14
CA ILE A 99 -16.98 -1.26 -32.91
C ILE A 99 -18.47 -1.39 -32.56
N GLU A 100 -19.25 -2.09 -33.40
CA GLU A 100 -20.70 -2.21 -33.24
C GLU A 100 -21.10 -2.97 -31.98
N LYS A 101 -20.43 -4.08 -31.65
CA LYS A 101 -20.81 -4.95 -30.53
C LYS A 101 -20.11 -4.62 -29.23
N CYS A 102 -18.79 -4.48 -29.26
CA CYS A 102 -17.96 -4.40 -28.06
C CYS A 102 -17.74 -2.94 -27.62
N PHE A 103 -17.26 -2.07 -28.51
CA PHE A 103 -16.97 -0.67 -28.16
C PHE A 103 -18.24 0.09 -27.76
N GLN A 104 -19.34 -0.03 -28.53
CA GLN A 104 -20.61 0.60 -28.15
C GLN A 104 -21.11 0.13 -26.78
N TYR A 105 -20.99 -1.17 -26.48
CA TYR A 105 -21.40 -1.72 -25.20
C TYR A 105 -20.54 -1.18 -24.04
N VAL A 106 -19.21 -1.18 -24.20
CA VAL A 106 -18.26 -0.63 -23.22
C VAL A 106 -18.60 0.84 -22.92
N PHE A 107 -18.77 1.65 -23.97
CA PHE A 107 -19.10 3.07 -23.82
C PHE A 107 -20.42 3.29 -23.08
N LYS A 108 -21.49 2.59 -23.49
CA LYS A 108 -22.81 2.66 -22.82
C LYS A 108 -22.71 2.25 -21.36
N ARG A 109 -21.95 1.20 -21.05
CA ARG A 109 -21.80 0.72 -19.68
C ARG A 109 -21.03 1.70 -18.79
N PHE A 110 -20.00 2.37 -19.31
CA PHE A 110 -19.34 3.47 -18.59
C PHE A 110 -20.33 4.60 -18.27
N LEU A 111 -21.14 5.02 -19.23
CA LEU A 111 -22.17 6.06 -19.03
C LEU A 111 -23.26 5.62 -18.03
N GLN A 112 -23.70 4.36 -18.09
CA GLN A 112 -24.68 3.82 -17.15
C GLN A 112 -24.14 3.81 -15.72
N ILE A 113 -22.90 3.38 -15.51
CA ILE A 113 -22.27 3.39 -14.18
C ILE A 113 -22.12 4.83 -13.68
N TRP A 114 -21.61 5.72 -14.52
CA TRP A 114 -21.43 7.14 -14.18
C TRP A 114 -22.76 7.82 -13.80
N SER A 115 -23.86 7.44 -14.44
CA SER A 115 -25.19 8.02 -14.18
C SER A 115 -25.99 7.37 -13.04
N GLN A 116 -25.39 6.44 -12.28
CA GLN A 116 -26.04 5.80 -11.13
C GLN A 116 -25.80 6.55 -9.82
N GLU A 117 -26.86 6.69 -9.02
CA GLU A 117 -26.77 7.29 -7.69
C GLU A 117 -25.84 6.52 -6.74
N ASN A 118 -25.90 5.18 -6.78
CA ASN A 118 -25.03 4.32 -5.97
C ASN A 118 -23.54 4.55 -6.30
N PHE A 119 -23.22 4.76 -7.56
CA PHE A 119 -21.84 5.04 -7.97
C PHE A 119 -21.37 6.37 -7.39
N ILE A 120 -22.17 7.43 -7.50
CA ILE A 120 -21.82 8.76 -6.99
C ILE A 120 -21.67 8.75 -5.46
N ARG A 121 -22.52 8.00 -4.74
CA ARG A 121 -22.51 7.95 -3.27
C ARG A 121 -21.43 7.04 -2.67
N PHE A 122 -21.13 5.91 -3.31
CA PHE A 122 -20.30 4.86 -2.71
C PHE A 122 -18.98 4.58 -3.43
N SER A 123 -18.74 5.16 -4.61
CA SER A 123 -17.45 4.99 -5.28
C SER A 123 -16.34 5.77 -4.57
N SER A 124 -15.13 5.21 -4.57
CA SER A 124 -13.95 5.93 -4.09
C SER A 124 -13.58 7.07 -5.06
N ASN A 125 -12.85 8.08 -4.59
CA ASN A 125 -12.39 9.17 -5.45
C ASN A 125 -11.62 8.65 -6.68
N ASN A 126 -10.76 7.64 -6.49
CA ASN A 126 -9.97 7.00 -7.53
C ASN A 126 -10.85 6.26 -8.55
N GLN A 127 -11.87 5.53 -8.09
CA GLN A 127 -12.77 4.81 -8.96
C GLN A 127 -13.68 5.77 -9.75
N HIS A 128 -14.13 6.85 -9.11
CA HIS A 128 -14.86 7.92 -9.76
C HIS A 128 -14.01 8.59 -10.85
N LEU A 129 -12.74 8.91 -10.54
CA LEU A 129 -11.81 9.49 -11.50
C LEU A 129 -11.55 8.53 -12.66
N TYR A 130 -11.34 7.25 -12.37
CA TYR A 130 -11.09 6.20 -13.36
C TYR A 130 -12.22 6.11 -14.39
N ILE A 131 -13.48 6.07 -13.95
CA ILE A 131 -14.63 6.04 -14.88
C ILE A 131 -14.69 7.33 -15.72
N CYS A 132 -14.42 8.50 -15.14
CA CYS A 132 -14.33 9.76 -15.90
C CYS A 132 -13.21 9.71 -16.95
N GLN A 133 -12.04 9.16 -16.61
CA GLN A 133 -10.93 8.98 -17.55
C GLN A 133 -11.30 8.01 -18.68
N CYS A 134 -11.96 6.89 -18.36
CA CYS A 134 -12.44 5.94 -19.37
C CYS A 134 -13.45 6.59 -20.32
N ILE A 135 -14.40 7.38 -19.82
CA ILE A 135 -15.36 8.13 -20.65
C ILE A 135 -14.62 9.13 -21.54
N SER A 136 -13.69 9.92 -20.99
CA SER A 136 -12.88 10.86 -21.78
C SER A 136 -12.13 10.15 -22.91
N ILE A 137 -11.50 9.00 -22.66
CA ILE A 137 -10.82 8.23 -23.72
C ILE A 137 -11.83 7.69 -24.74
N CYS A 138 -13.01 7.22 -24.33
CA CYS A 138 -14.04 6.82 -25.29
C CYS A 138 -14.48 7.97 -26.20
N LEU A 139 -14.58 9.19 -25.66
CA LEU A 139 -14.93 10.40 -26.42
C LEU A 139 -13.85 10.78 -27.46
N SER A 140 -12.60 10.40 -27.25
CA SER A 140 -11.53 10.58 -28.24
C SER A 140 -11.78 9.75 -29.52
N PHE A 141 -12.64 8.72 -29.44
CA PHE A 141 -13.12 7.94 -30.58
C PHE A 141 -14.52 8.38 -31.04
N ASN A 142 -14.84 9.67 -30.96
CA ASN A 142 -16.15 10.23 -31.30
C ASN A 142 -16.74 9.76 -32.64
N GLN A 143 -15.92 9.64 -33.69
CA GLN A 143 -16.33 9.16 -35.02
C GLN A 143 -16.84 7.71 -35.00
N GLN A 144 -16.37 6.91 -34.04
CA GLN A 144 -16.74 5.50 -33.88
C GLN A 144 -17.98 5.33 -32.99
N ILE A 145 -18.45 6.37 -32.29
CA ILE A 145 -19.64 6.29 -31.41
C ILE A 145 -20.90 6.34 -32.28
N GLN A 146 -21.65 5.23 -32.31
CA GLN A 146 -22.88 5.10 -33.08
C GLN A 146 -24.09 5.18 -32.15
N LEU A 147 -24.88 6.25 -32.28
CA LEU A 147 -26.01 6.51 -31.38
C LEU A 147 -27.27 5.68 -31.70
N ASN A 148 -27.44 5.20 -32.94
CA ASN A 148 -28.53 4.33 -33.44
C ASN A 148 -29.84 4.38 -32.61
N ASN A 149 -30.37 3.22 -32.19
CA ASN A 149 -31.62 3.11 -31.42
C ASN A 149 -31.49 3.51 -29.94
N ASP A 150 -30.28 3.85 -29.48
CA ASP A 150 -29.96 4.11 -28.07
C ASP A 150 -29.77 5.60 -27.76
N LYS A 151 -30.08 6.48 -28.72
CA LYS A 151 -29.90 7.92 -28.55
C LYS A 151 -30.64 8.45 -27.32
N ASP A 152 -31.90 8.07 -27.15
CA ASP A 152 -32.72 8.54 -26.02
C ASP A 152 -32.22 7.99 -24.68
N THR A 153 -31.76 6.74 -24.65
CA THR A 153 -31.23 6.12 -23.43
C THR A 153 -29.92 6.77 -23.00
N ILE A 154 -29.05 7.09 -23.95
CA ILE A 154 -27.80 7.82 -23.72
C ILE A 154 -28.10 9.25 -23.23
N ILE A 155 -29.03 9.97 -23.86
CA ILE A 155 -29.44 11.31 -23.42
C ILE A 155 -29.94 11.27 -21.97
N MET A 156 -30.80 10.31 -21.62
CA MET A 156 -31.31 10.17 -20.26
C MET A 156 -30.21 9.85 -19.26
N CYS A 157 -29.26 8.98 -19.61
CA CYS A 157 -28.08 8.69 -18.75
C CYS A 157 -27.24 9.96 -18.54
N VAL A 158 -26.96 10.71 -19.60
CA VAL A 158 -26.14 11.93 -19.53
C VAL A 158 -26.81 13.01 -18.69
N LEU A 159 -28.08 13.32 -18.95
CA LEU A 159 -28.82 14.33 -18.19
C LEU A 159 -28.98 13.94 -16.71
N ASN A 160 -29.31 12.67 -16.44
CA ASN A 160 -29.42 12.18 -15.07
C ASN A 160 -28.05 12.20 -14.36
N GLY A 161 -26.98 11.80 -15.06
CA GLY A 161 -25.62 11.82 -14.54
C GLY A 161 -25.19 13.24 -14.18
N ILE A 162 -25.36 14.21 -15.09
CA ILE A 162 -25.06 15.62 -14.81
C ILE A 162 -25.83 16.11 -13.58
N ARG A 163 -27.15 15.87 -13.52
CA ARG A 163 -27.98 16.26 -12.38
C ARG A 163 -27.45 15.68 -11.05
N LEU A 164 -27.25 14.37 -10.98
CA LEU A 164 -26.82 13.71 -9.75
C LEU A 164 -25.42 14.16 -9.29
N HIS A 165 -24.52 14.46 -10.24
CA HIS A 165 -23.20 15.00 -9.88
C HIS A 165 -23.31 16.44 -9.36
N LEU A 166 -24.18 17.28 -9.95
CA LEU A 166 -24.41 18.65 -9.50
C LEU A 166 -25.05 18.71 -8.10
N GLU A 167 -25.94 17.77 -7.78
CA GLU A 167 -26.57 17.63 -6.47
C GLU A 167 -25.59 17.17 -5.38
N SER A 168 -24.40 16.69 -5.76
CA SER A 168 -23.39 16.23 -4.81
C SER A 168 -22.84 17.38 -3.96
N THR A 169 -22.65 17.11 -2.66
CA THR A 169 -21.99 18.05 -1.74
C THR A 169 -20.48 18.13 -1.97
N PHE A 170 -19.89 17.15 -2.65
CA PHE A 170 -18.44 17.11 -2.92
C PHE A 170 -18.07 17.88 -4.19
N ASP A 171 -17.13 18.82 -4.06
CA ASP A 171 -16.74 19.71 -5.16
C ASP A 171 -16.12 18.98 -6.36
N TYR A 172 -15.23 18.03 -6.10
CA TYR A 172 -14.59 17.25 -7.16
C TYR A 172 -15.61 16.42 -7.97
N ILE A 173 -16.69 15.94 -7.34
CA ILE A 173 -17.78 15.22 -8.03
C ILE A 173 -18.56 16.18 -8.92
N ARG A 174 -18.95 17.35 -8.40
CA ARG A 174 -19.62 18.38 -9.20
C ARG A 174 -18.78 18.79 -10.40
N ARG A 175 -17.49 19.09 -10.19
CA ARG A 175 -16.54 19.48 -11.24
C ARG A 175 -16.38 18.41 -12.32
N ARG A 176 -16.18 17.14 -11.94
CA ARG A 176 -16.14 16.02 -12.90
C ARG A 176 -17.45 15.87 -13.65
N GLY A 177 -18.57 16.02 -12.95
CA GLY A 177 -19.92 15.97 -13.52
C GLY A 177 -20.13 17.02 -14.60
N GLN A 178 -19.77 18.26 -14.28
CA GLN A 178 -19.84 19.41 -15.17
C GLN A 178 -18.94 19.19 -16.39
N LEU A 179 -17.66 18.91 -16.17
CA LEU A 179 -16.69 18.70 -17.25
C LEU A 179 -17.08 17.56 -18.19
N ILE A 180 -17.40 16.38 -17.65
CA ILE A 180 -17.78 15.22 -18.47
C ILE A 180 -19.08 15.52 -19.24
N GLY A 181 -20.03 16.24 -18.63
CA GLY A 181 -21.22 16.73 -19.32
C GLY A 181 -20.90 17.63 -20.52
N GLU A 182 -20.00 18.60 -20.35
CA GLU A 182 -19.53 19.46 -21.44
C GLU A 182 -18.83 18.66 -22.53
N LEU A 183 -17.91 17.76 -22.16
CA LEU A 183 -17.17 16.94 -23.12
C LEU A 183 -18.10 16.03 -23.93
N ILE A 184 -19.06 15.37 -23.27
CA ILE A 184 -20.03 14.51 -23.97
C ILE A 184 -20.83 15.33 -24.99
N ILE A 185 -21.32 16.51 -24.62
CA ILE A 185 -22.11 17.36 -25.53
C ILE A 185 -21.25 17.96 -26.64
N LYS A 186 -19.98 18.27 -26.35
CA LYS A 186 -19.00 18.78 -27.33
C LYS A 186 -18.67 17.73 -28.39
N TYR A 187 -18.42 16.47 -27.99
CA TYR A 187 -17.94 15.42 -28.88
C TYR A 187 -19.05 14.55 -29.48
N ILE A 188 -20.24 14.50 -28.87
CA ILE A 188 -21.37 13.70 -29.33
C ILE A 188 -22.54 14.62 -29.69
N HIS A 189 -22.99 14.55 -30.95
CA HIS A 189 -24.17 15.28 -31.44
C HIS A 189 -25.49 14.70 -30.90
N LEU A 190 -25.72 14.83 -29.60
CA LEU A 190 -26.93 14.37 -28.92
C LEU A 190 -28.14 15.28 -29.23
N PHE A 191 -27.93 16.60 -29.36
CA PHE A 191 -28.99 17.59 -29.52
C PHE A 191 -28.98 18.22 -30.92
N SER A 192 -30.17 18.52 -31.47
CA SER A 192 -30.35 19.03 -32.84
C SER A 192 -30.01 20.52 -33.01
N SER A 193 -29.78 21.24 -31.92
CA SER A 193 -29.42 22.67 -31.89
C SER A 193 -27.98 22.83 -31.42
N SER A 194 -27.32 23.91 -31.86
CA SER A 194 -25.97 24.34 -31.46
C SER A 194 -25.91 24.76 -29.98
N ASN A 195 -26.29 23.87 -29.07
CA ASN A 195 -26.26 24.12 -27.65
C ASN A 195 -24.93 23.63 -27.12
N GLN A 196 -24.02 24.57 -26.89
CA GLN A 196 -22.83 24.35 -26.10
C GLN A 196 -23.28 24.37 -24.64
N LEU A 197 -23.29 23.20 -23.97
CA LEU A 197 -23.36 23.18 -22.52
C LEU A 197 -22.02 23.67 -22.00
N ILE A 198 -22.03 24.80 -21.28
CA ILE A 198 -20.85 25.40 -20.67
C ILE A 198 -21.23 25.77 -19.25
N PHE A 199 -20.42 25.36 -18.29
CA PHE A 199 -20.47 25.76 -16.90
C PHE A 199 -19.28 26.67 -16.60
N ASP A 200 -19.54 27.76 -15.89
CA ASP A 200 -18.50 28.70 -15.45
C ASP A 200 -18.22 28.59 -13.94
N THR A 201 -18.79 27.58 -13.29
CA THR A 201 -18.74 27.42 -11.83
C THR A 201 -17.50 26.70 -11.33
N TYR A 202 -16.76 26.01 -12.20
CA TYR A 202 -15.58 25.23 -11.83
C TYR A 202 -14.32 25.78 -12.49
N ASP A 203 -13.18 25.57 -11.83
CA ASP A 203 -11.89 26.02 -12.33
C ASP A 203 -11.46 25.18 -13.57
N LYS A 204 -11.52 25.81 -14.75
CA LYS A 204 -11.12 25.20 -16.03
C LYS A 204 -9.61 24.94 -16.12
N ASN A 205 -8.80 25.59 -15.28
CA ASN A 205 -7.35 25.42 -15.22
C ASN A 205 -6.91 24.32 -14.23
N HIS A 206 -7.85 23.70 -13.52
CA HIS A 206 -7.53 22.65 -12.57
C HIS A 206 -6.83 21.47 -13.27
N SER A 207 -5.77 20.92 -12.65
CA SER A 207 -4.94 19.85 -13.24
C SER A 207 -5.75 18.65 -13.75
N GLU A 208 -6.73 18.21 -12.96
CA GLU A 208 -7.64 17.11 -13.34
C GLU A 208 -8.52 17.45 -14.54
N VAL A 209 -8.99 18.71 -14.65
CA VAL A 209 -9.78 19.17 -15.78
C VAL A 209 -8.93 19.12 -17.04
N LEU A 210 -7.74 19.71 -16.99
CA LEU A 210 -6.77 19.70 -18.09
C LEU A 210 -6.35 18.28 -18.49
N MET A 211 -6.27 17.35 -17.54
CA MET A 211 -5.99 15.93 -17.83
C MET A 211 -7.15 15.29 -18.59
N LEU A 212 -8.39 15.43 -18.09
CA LEU A 212 -9.57 14.80 -18.68
C LEU A 212 -9.94 15.40 -20.05
N THR A 213 -9.70 16.70 -20.27
CA THR A 213 -9.87 17.34 -21.58
C THR A 213 -8.85 16.81 -22.57
N LYS A 214 -7.56 16.77 -22.18
CA LYS A 214 -6.49 16.17 -23.01
C LYS A 214 -6.83 14.74 -23.40
N LEU A 215 -7.34 13.93 -22.47
CA LEU A 215 -7.73 12.54 -22.78
C LEU A 215 -8.83 12.44 -23.85
N ALA A 216 -9.75 13.40 -23.91
CA ALA A 216 -10.81 13.44 -24.92
C ALA A 216 -10.38 14.07 -26.26
N GLU A 217 -9.30 14.84 -26.27
CA GLU A 217 -8.75 15.50 -27.46
C GLU A 217 -7.78 14.62 -28.27
N ILE A 218 -7.25 13.53 -27.70
CA ILE A 218 -6.20 12.71 -28.34
C ILE A 218 -6.70 12.04 -29.63
N ASP A 219 -6.04 12.36 -30.74
CA ASP A 219 -6.22 11.74 -32.06
C ASP A 219 -5.78 10.28 -32.10
N GLN A 220 -6.49 9.49 -32.90
CA GLN A 220 -6.46 8.02 -33.01
C GLN A 220 -5.08 7.40 -33.38
N THR A 221 -4.09 8.20 -33.75
CA THR A 221 -2.86 7.73 -34.42
C THR A 221 -1.56 7.91 -33.63
N LEU A 222 -1.54 8.61 -32.49
CA LEU A 222 -0.27 9.12 -31.94
C LEU A 222 0.25 8.52 -30.62
N ASN A 223 -0.51 7.73 -29.85
CA ASN A 223 -0.02 7.26 -28.54
C ASN A 223 -0.52 5.85 -28.15
N ASP A 224 -0.22 4.84 -28.96
CA ASP A 224 -0.22 3.46 -28.47
C ASP A 224 1.16 3.11 -27.89
N ARG A 225 1.21 2.08 -27.03
CA ARG A 225 2.44 1.67 -26.33
C ARG A 225 3.55 1.29 -27.30
N GLN A 226 4.71 1.93 -27.15
CA GLN A 226 5.92 1.55 -27.88
C GLN A 226 6.54 0.31 -27.22
N LEU A 227 6.91 -0.68 -28.03
CA LEU A 227 7.64 -1.86 -27.57
C LEU A 227 9.13 -1.51 -27.61
N SER A 228 9.80 -1.42 -26.47
CA SER A 228 11.25 -1.27 -26.41
C SER A 228 11.93 -2.62 -26.73
N ASP A 229 12.89 -2.59 -27.66
CA ASP A 229 13.64 -3.78 -28.11
C ASP A 229 14.93 -4.05 -27.32
N ASP A 230 15.30 -3.19 -26.37
CA ASP A 230 16.50 -3.34 -25.55
C ASP A 230 16.15 -3.76 -24.12
N ASP A 231 16.83 -4.81 -23.64
CA ASP A 231 17.34 -4.99 -22.26
C ASP A 231 17.85 -6.45 -22.12
N ASP A 232 19.10 -6.69 -22.54
CA ASP A 232 19.95 -7.68 -21.87
C ASP A 232 20.51 -6.99 -20.61
N ASP A 233 20.52 -7.74 -19.50
CA ASP A 233 20.92 -7.37 -18.13
C ASP A 233 19.89 -6.56 -17.30
N ASP A 234 19.09 -7.28 -16.49
CA ASP A 234 19.11 -7.11 -15.02
C ASP A 234 18.11 -8.04 -14.30
N GLU A 235 18.66 -8.87 -13.42
CA GLU A 235 17.99 -9.37 -12.22
C GLU A 235 17.63 -8.20 -11.29
N GLU A 236 16.45 -8.27 -10.67
CA GLU A 236 16.01 -7.52 -9.49
C GLU A 236 16.67 -6.16 -9.18
N THR A 237 16.27 -5.10 -9.91
CA THR A 237 16.42 -3.73 -9.41
C THR A 237 15.25 -3.36 -8.49
N ILE A 238 15.46 -3.67 -7.21
CA ILE A 238 15.02 -2.87 -6.07
C ILE A 238 15.30 -1.39 -6.42
N MET A 239 14.30 -0.51 -6.38
CA MET A 239 14.51 0.94 -6.45
C MET A 239 15.34 1.41 -5.25
N LYS A 240 16.66 1.35 -5.41
CA LYS A 240 17.61 2.24 -4.74
C LYS A 240 18.05 3.26 -5.78
N LYS A 241 17.68 4.52 -5.58
CA LYS A 241 18.44 5.65 -6.10
C LYS A 241 18.79 6.53 -4.92
N GLU A 242 20.03 6.43 -4.47
CA GLU A 242 20.89 7.52 -4.00
C GLU A 242 22.34 6.99 -3.99
N PRO A 243 23.41 7.81 -3.96
CA PRO A 243 23.66 9.09 -4.64
C PRO A 243 25.06 9.12 -5.30
N ILE A 244 25.34 9.99 -6.27
CA ILE A 244 26.73 10.45 -6.54
C ILE A 244 26.68 11.95 -6.83
N VAL A 245 27.05 12.72 -5.81
CA VAL A 245 27.74 14.01 -5.98
C VAL A 245 29.20 13.67 -6.26
N SER A 246 29.75 14.15 -7.38
CA SER A 246 31.20 14.35 -7.50
C SER A 246 31.49 15.80 -7.15
N ILE A 247 32.09 15.94 -5.98
CA ILE A 247 32.59 17.14 -5.34
C ILE A 247 33.73 17.73 -6.19
N ILE A 248 33.69 19.04 -6.43
CA ILE A 248 34.91 19.86 -6.42
C ILE A 248 34.77 20.83 -5.24
N GLU A 249 35.73 20.69 -4.33
CA GLU A 249 35.81 21.29 -3.01
C GLU A 249 36.14 22.79 -3.07
N LYS A 250 35.61 23.56 -2.09
CA LYS A 250 36.34 24.46 -1.14
C LYS A 250 35.38 25.44 -0.43
N PRO A 251 35.73 26.01 0.74
CA PRO A 251 35.39 25.44 2.04
C PRO A 251 34.41 26.32 2.83
N ILE A 252 33.94 25.73 3.93
CA ILE A 252 33.18 26.33 5.02
C ILE A 252 33.79 27.67 5.48
N CYS A 253 32.94 28.67 5.72
CA CYS A 253 33.26 29.74 6.66
C CYS A 253 32.03 30.08 7.51
N THR A 254 32.00 29.55 8.74
CA THR A 254 31.43 30.28 9.87
C THR A 254 32.59 31.05 10.50
N THR A 255 32.49 32.37 10.59
CA THR A 255 32.78 33.19 11.77
C THR A 255 32.85 34.67 11.41
N ASN A 256 32.28 35.48 12.30
CA ASN A 256 32.32 36.93 12.36
C ASN A 256 33.68 37.55 11.95
N ARG A 257 33.66 38.57 11.09
CA ARG A 257 34.47 39.80 11.24
C ARG A 257 34.09 40.89 10.23
N ILE A 258 34.09 42.11 10.77
CA ILE A 258 33.90 43.45 10.17
C ILE A 258 34.97 43.72 9.07
N VAL A 259 34.64 44.48 8.01
CA VAL A 259 35.40 45.64 7.46
C VAL A 259 34.74 46.22 6.18
N LEU A 260 34.39 47.52 6.28
CA LEU A 260 34.47 48.66 5.35
C LEU A 260 34.40 48.45 3.82
N HIS A 261 33.42 49.14 3.19
CA HIS A 261 33.52 49.56 1.79
C HIS A 261 34.33 50.85 1.71
N ASP A 262 35.33 50.86 0.81
CA ASP A 262 35.92 52.08 0.27
C ASP A 262 35.91 52.02 -1.26
N ALA A 263 35.73 53.20 -1.84
CA ALA A 263 35.33 53.47 -3.21
C ALA A 263 36.40 53.18 -4.28
N SER A 264 35.95 52.93 -5.52
CA SER A 264 36.37 53.73 -6.70
C SER A 264 35.62 53.33 -7.97
N ILE A 265 35.28 54.38 -8.71
CA ILE A 265 34.67 54.50 -10.04
C ILE A 265 35.60 53.95 -11.13
N ASP A 266 35.06 53.36 -12.19
CA ASP A 266 35.31 53.81 -13.58
C ASP A 266 34.45 53.05 -14.59
N ASP A 267 33.91 53.84 -15.52
CA ASP A 267 33.14 53.48 -16.71
C ASP A 267 33.97 52.68 -17.71
N ASP A 268 33.34 51.79 -18.47
CA ASP A 268 33.57 51.68 -19.93
C ASP A 268 32.45 50.84 -20.57
N ASP A 269 31.94 51.37 -21.69
CA ASP A 269 30.96 50.80 -22.60
C ASP A 269 31.44 49.46 -23.20
N ASP A 270 30.57 48.45 -23.27
CA ASP A 270 30.70 47.38 -24.26
C ASP A 270 29.30 46.89 -24.73
N ASP A 271 29.19 46.85 -26.05
CA ASP A 271 27.99 46.70 -26.88
C ASP A 271 27.31 45.32 -26.82
N ASP A 272 25.97 45.34 -26.94
CA ASP A 272 25.10 44.33 -27.55
C ASP A 272 25.52 42.84 -27.54
N GLU A 273 25.18 42.13 -26.45
CA GLU A 273 24.81 40.71 -26.56
C GLU A 273 23.56 40.46 -25.70
N PHE A 274 22.40 40.32 -26.36
CA PHE A 274 21.18 39.89 -25.68
C PHE A 274 21.40 38.48 -25.11
N GLU A 275 21.64 38.36 -23.81
CA GLU A 275 21.52 37.10 -23.11
C GLU A 275 20.08 36.60 -23.25
N SER A 276 19.91 35.37 -23.75
CA SER A 276 18.61 34.71 -23.81
C SER A 276 18.03 34.62 -22.41
N TYR A 277 16.86 35.24 -22.21
CA TYR A 277 16.15 35.26 -20.93
C TYR A 277 16.00 33.84 -20.36
N ASP A 278 16.58 33.59 -19.18
CA ASP A 278 16.53 32.29 -18.52
C ASP A 278 15.16 32.08 -17.84
N TYR A 279 14.27 31.34 -18.52
CA TYR A 279 12.96 30.94 -18.02
C TYR A 279 13.01 29.83 -16.94
N SER A 280 14.19 29.40 -16.46
CA SER A 280 14.33 28.35 -15.44
C SER A 280 13.74 28.74 -14.07
N HIS A 281 13.40 30.01 -13.86
CA HIS A 281 12.81 30.53 -12.63
C HIS A 281 11.30 30.85 -12.76
N ASP A 282 10.69 30.71 -13.94
CA ASP A 282 9.25 30.92 -14.14
C ASP A 282 8.43 29.65 -13.81
N THR A 283 8.59 29.19 -12.57
CA THR A 283 7.54 28.42 -11.90
C THR A 283 7.01 29.30 -10.79
N ILE A 284 5.73 29.66 -10.84
CA ILE A 284 5.04 30.22 -9.68
C ILE A 284 5.01 29.09 -8.64
N LYS A 285 6.08 28.94 -7.87
CA LYS A 285 6.00 28.32 -6.56
C LYS A 285 5.14 29.28 -5.77
N LEU A 286 3.86 28.97 -5.62
CA LEU A 286 3.10 29.53 -4.52
C LEU A 286 3.90 29.11 -3.28
N ASP A 287 4.64 30.04 -2.68
CA ASP A 287 5.27 29.82 -1.39
C ASP A 287 4.12 29.59 -0.41
N VAL A 288 3.73 28.33 -0.26
CA VAL A 288 2.70 27.94 0.68
C VAL A 288 3.30 28.19 2.06
N GLU A 289 2.82 29.24 2.71
CA GLU A 289 3.26 29.61 4.05
C GLU A 289 3.15 28.40 4.98
N LYS A 290 4.30 27.93 5.47
CA LYS A 290 4.36 26.80 6.39
C LYS A 290 3.83 27.22 7.76
N PRO A 291 2.96 26.43 8.40
CA PRO A 291 2.43 26.79 9.71
C PRO A 291 3.56 26.85 10.75
N LYS A 292 3.66 27.97 11.46
CA LYS A 292 4.71 28.20 12.49
C LYS A 292 4.26 27.82 13.91
N TYR A 293 2.95 27.70 14.13
CA TYR A 293 2.35 27.43 15.42
C TYR A 293 1.45 26.20 15.36
N ILE A 294 1.35 25.45 16.46
CA ILE A 294 0.57 24.22 16.52
C ILE A 294 -0.93 24.45 16.28
N ARG A 295 -1.48 25.58 16.77
CA ARG A 295 -2.89 25.96 16.56
C ARG A 295 -3.20 26.32 15.10
N THR A 296 -2.25 26.99 14.42
CA THR A 296 -2.37 27.26 12.98
C THR A 296 -2.30 25.96 12.18
N CYS A 297 -1.36 25.07 12.54
CA CYS A 297 -1.26 23.74 11.94
C CYS A 297 -2.56 22.93 12.12
N LEU A 298 -3.18 22.96 13.30
CA LEU A 298 -4.48 22.33 13.53
C LEU A 298 -5.56 22.95 12.63
N ALA A 299 -5.63 24.29 12.52
CA ALA A 299 -6.62 24.94 11.68
C ALA A 299 -6.47 24.56 10.19
N ASP A 300 -5.23 24.43 9.71
CA ASP A 300 -4.93 23.97 8.35
C ASP A 300 -5.29 22.49 8.15
N LEU A 301 -5.14 21.65 9.18
CA LEU A 301 -5.60 20.24 9.16
C LEU A 301 -7.13 20.14 9.17
N ILE A 302 -7.84 21.01 9.87
CA ILE A 302 -9.31 21.04 9.82
C ILE A 302 -9.81 21.51 8.44
N SER A 303 -9.10 22.48 7.86
CA SER A 303 -9.46 23.12 6.59
C SER A 303 -9.04 22.27 5.39
N THR A 304 -9.78 21.20 5.12
CA THR A 304 -9.50 20.25 4.02
C THR A 304 -9.63 20.83 2.61
N ASP A 305 -10.11 22.06 2.47
CA ASP A 305 -10.38 22.71 1.18
C ASP A 305 -9.10 23.10 0.42
N LYS A 306 -7.97 23.27 1.13
CA LYS A 306 -6.68 23.69 0.56
C LYS A 306 -5.64 22.59 0.74
N ILE A 307 -5.51 21.73 -0.29
CA ILE A 307 -4.63 20.55 -0.26
C ILE A 307 -3.18 20.93 0.03
N ASP A 308 -2.66 21.99 -0.59
CA ASP A 308 -1.25 22.39 -0.41
C ASP A 308 -0.94 22.81 1.04
N ARG A 309 -1.90 23.45 1.73
CA ARG A 309 -1.76 23.81 3.15
C ARG A 309 -1.87 22.59 4.04
N LEU A 310 -2.78 21.66 3.72
CA LEU A 310 -2.92 20.40 4.45
C LEU A 310 -1.64 19.57 4.35
N GLU A 311 -1.05 19.46 3.16
CA GLU A 311 0.23 18.77 2.95
C GLU A 311 1.37 19.47 3.72
N SER A 312 1.45 20.80 3.62
CA SER A 312 2.42 21.59 4.38
C SER A 312 2.27 21.39 5.89
N ALA A 313 1.05 21.36 6.40
CA ALA A 313 0.73 21.11 7.80
C ALA A 313 1.11 19.68 8.24
N LEU A 314 0.79 18.66 7.44
CA LEU A 314 1.20 17.28 7.71
C LEU A 314 2.72 17.11 7.78
N ASN A 315 3.46 17.79 6.90
CA ASN A 315 4.91 17.74 6.86
C ASN A 315 5.56 18.52 8.02
N MET A 316 4.95 19.63 8.43
CA MET A 316 5.50 20.49 9.49
C MET A 316 5.12 20.00 10.90
N LEU A 317 4.02 19.27 11.05
CA LEU A 317 3.50 18.79 12.34
C LEU A 317 4.54 18.08 13.22
N PRO A 318 5.37 17.13 12.73
CA PRO A 318 6.46 16.51 13.50
C PRO A 318 7.37 17.53 14.19
N THR A 319 7.80 18.55 13.44
CA THR A 319 8.74 19.56 13.92
C THR A 319 8.08 20.49 14.94
N LEU A 320 6.79 20.84 14.75
CA LEU A 320 6.05 21.67 15.68
C LEU A 320 5.79 20.96 17.01
N ILE A 321 5.53 19.64 16.98
CA ILE A 321 5.37 18.83 18.19
C ILE A 321 6.67 18.85 19.02
N GLU A 322 7.82 18.73 18.35
CA GLU A 322 9.12 18.73 19.04
C GLU A 322 9.46 20.11 19.64
N LEU A 323 9.16 21.19 18.91
CA LEU A 323 9.42 22.56 19.36
C LEU A 323 8.47 23.04 20.46
N TYR A 324 7.18 22.67 20.41
CA TYR A 324 6.12 23.20 21.29
C TYR A 324 5.40 22.10 22.09
N LYS A 325 6.16 21.24 22.78
CA LYS A 325 5.59 20.08 23.51
C LYS A 325 4.47 20.42 24.51
N ILE A 326 4.64 21.48 25.30
CA ILE A 326 3.65 21.84 26.34
C ILE A 326 2.35 22.34 25.69
N GLU A 327 2.44 23.26 24.73
CA GLU A 327 1.26 23.81 24.05
C GLU A 327 0.53 22.75 23.21
N CYS A 328 1.28 21.82 22.64
CA CYS A 328 0.72 20.73 21.86
C CYS A 328 -0.06 19.73 22.72
N GLU A 329 0.19 19.60 24.02
CA GLU A 329 -0.56 18.69 24.90
C GLU A 329 -2.07 19.04 24.95
N GLU A 330 -2.41 20.34 24.98
CA GLU A 330 -3.80 20.83 24.97
C GLU A 330 -4.57 20.41 23.72
N VAL A 331 -3.85 20.28 22.60
CA VAL A 331 -4.41 20.11 21.25
C VAL A 331 -4.17 18.69 20.71
N ALA A 332 -3.33 17.89 21.37
CA ALA A 332 -2.90 16.56 20.92
C ALA A 332 -4.09 15.63 20.67
N LEU A 333 -5.10 15.68 21.54
CA LEU A 333 -6.28 14.83 21.43
C LEU A 333 -7.12 15.19 20.19
N GLU A 334 -7.27 16.47 19.90
CA GLU A 334 -7.96 16.96 18.70
C GLU A 334 -7.21 16.56 17.43
N LEU A 335 -5.88 16.69 17.42
CA LEU A 335 -5.04 16.27 16.30
C LEU A 335 -5.18 14.77 16.01
N VAL A 336 -5.16 13.92 17.05
CA VAL A 336 -5.37 12.48 16.91
C VAL A 336 -6.77 12.17 16.36
N ARG A 337 -7.82 12.84 16.87
CA ARG A 337 -9.19 12.70 16.37
C ARG A 337 -9.30 12.99 14.88
N ILE A 338 -8.73 14.11 14.44
CA ILE A 338 -8.77 14.53 13.04
C ILE A 338 -8.00 13.53 12.18
N LEU A 339 -6.75 13.23 12.54
CA LEU A 339 -5.88 12.35 11.76
C LEU A 339 -6.40 10.91 11.65
N LEU A 340 -7.04 10.37 12.69
CA LEU A 340 -7.67 9.04 12.64
C LEU A 340 -8.90 8.98 11.71
N ASN A 341 -9.62 10.10 11.59
CA ASN A 341 -10.86 10.18 10.83
C ASN A 341 -10.66 10.68 9.39
N TYR A 342 -9.43 11.03 9.02
CA TYR A 342 -9.10 11.29 7.63
C TYR A 342 -9.26 10.06 6.75
N ASN A 343 -10.06 10.21 5.69
CA ASN A 343 -10.13 9.24 4.60
C ASN A 343 -9.05 9.56 3.56
N SER A 344 -8.55 8.55 2.84
CA SER A 344 -7.47 8.67 1.84
C SER A 344 -7.90 9.37 0.53
N THR A 345 -8.82 10.34 0.62
CA THR A 345 -9.36 11.09 -0.54
C THR A 345 -8.42 12.19 -1.04
N PHE A 346 -7.36 12.50 -0.29
CA PHE A 346 -6.41 13.57 -0.60
C PHE A 346 -5.36 13.10 -1.61
N ASN A 347 -5.13 13.88 -2.68
CA ASN A 347 -4.08 13.62 -3.67
C ASN A 347 -2.70 14.07 -3.17
N ILE A 348 -2.30 13.58 -1.99
CA ILE A 348 -1.03 13.91 -1.34
C ILE A 348 -0.12 12.68 -1.43
N GLU A 349 1.11 12.88 -1.87
CA GLU A 349 2.08 11.80 -1.96
C GLU A 349 2.40 11.22 -0.57
N ASN A 350 2.44 9.89 -0.47
CA ASN A 350 2.71 9.18 0.80
C ASN A 350 1.78 9.58 1.97
N PHE A 351 0.57 10.08 1.69
CA PHE A 351 -0.38 10.53 2.72
C PHE A 351 -0.57 9.54 3.87
N GLU A 352 -0.78 8.26 3.56
CA GLU A 352 -0.99 7.23 4.60
C GLU A 352 0.23 7.06 5.52
N LYS A 353 1.44 7.20 4.97
CA LYS A 353 2.70 7.14 5.74
C LYS A 353 2.86 8.38 6.60
N LEU A 354 2.59 9.58 6.06
CA LEU A 354 2.63 10.84 6.80
C LEU A 354 1.61 10.83 7.95
N ARG A 355 0.37 10.43 7.66
CA ARG A 355 -0.71 10.27 8.64
C ARG A 355 -0.29 9.33 9.78
N LEU A 356 0.19 8.14 9.44
CA LEU A 356 0.64 7.15 10.42
C LEU A 356 1.84 7.65 11.23
N ASN A 357 2.83 8.26 10.59
CA ASN A 357 4.00 8.81 11.26
C ASN A 357 3.62 9.92 12.25
N ASN A 358 2.74 10.84 11.85
CA ASN A 358 2.26 11.91 12.72
C ASN A 358 1.49 11.38 13.93
N LEU A 359 0.61 10.39 13.74
CA LEU A 359 -0.10 9.72 14.83
C LEU A 359 0.86 9.01 15.79
N ILE A 360 1.92 8.38 15.27
CA ILE A 360 2.96 7.75 16.09
C ILE A 360 3.73 8.81 16.89
N ILE A 361 4.15 9.91 16.27
CA ILE A 361 4.93 10.97 16.94
C ILE A 361 4.09 11.63 18.06
N LEU A 362 2.80 11.86 17.82
CA LEU A 362 1.88 12.34 18.85
C LEU A 362 1.82 11.36 20.02
N CYS A 363 1.57 10.08 19.74
CA CYS A 363 1.46 9.04 20.77
C CYS A 363 2.80 8.75 21.48
N GLU A 364 3.94 9.02 20.85
CA GLU A 364 5.27 8.93 21.45
C GLU A 364 5.50 10.06 22.47
N ASN A 365 5.06 11.28 22.18
CA ASN A 365 5.21 12.43 23.08
C ASN A 365 4.15 12.47 24.20
N TYR A 366 2.92 12.03 23.93
CA TYR A 366 1.82 12.03 24.92
C TYR A 366 1.19 10.62 25.09
N PRO A 367 1.97 9.61 25.51
CA PRO A 367 1.54 8.21 25.50
C PRO A 367 0.36 7.93 26.44
N LEU A 368 0.29 8.58 27.61
CA LEU A 368 -0.78 8.34 28.58
C LEU A 368 -2.13 8.84 28.07
N LEU A 369 -2.19 10.10 27.62
CA LEU A 369 -3.41 10.73 27.14
C LEU A 369 -3.93 10.06 25.85
N ILE A 370 -3.01 9.73 24.94
CA ILE A 370 -3.40 9.18 23.63
C ILE A 370 -3.71 7.69 23.71
N SER A 371 -3.02 6.91 24.54
CA SER A 371 -3.35 5.48 24.71
C SER A 371 -4.74 5.26 25.29
N ASP A 372 -5.15 6.05 26.29
CA ASP A 372 -6.49 5.98 26.86
C ASP A 372 -7.56 6.28 25.79
N TYR A 373 -7.33 7.30 24.96
CA TYR A 373 -8.22 7.61 23.84
C TYR A 373 -8.26 6.50 22.79
N LEU A 374 -7.11 6.07 22.26
CA LEU A 374 -7.00 5.06 21.20
C LEU A 374 -7.64 3.73 21.60
N CYS A 375 -7.41 3.28 22.83
CA CYS A 375 -7.97 2.02 23.31
C CYS A 375 -9.49 2.08 23.46
N LYS A 376 -10.05 3.23 23.85
CA LYS A 376 -11.51 3.44 23.90
C LYS A 376 -12.10 3.42 22.49
N GLU A 377 -11.55 4.23 21.58
CA GLU A 377 -12.07 4.34 20.21
C GLU A 377 -12.01 3.02 19.43
N PHE A 378 -11.06 2.13 19.73
CA PHE A 378 -11.03 0.79 19.15
C PHE A 378 -12.34 0.02 19.35
N TYR A 379 -13.00 0.18 20.50
CA TYR A 379 -14.26 -0.48 20.87
C TYR A 379 -15.51 0.39 20.61
N GLU A 380 -15.36 1.59 20.05
CA GLU A 380 -16.49 2.48 19.77
C GLU A 380 -17.23 2.13 18.47
N LYS A 381 -18.47 2.61 18.33
CA LYS A 381 -19.36 2.27 17.20
C LYS A 381 -18.93 2.84 15.86
N ASN A 382 -18.36 4.04 15.87
CA ASN A 382 -18.26 4.89 14.67
C ASN A 382 -16.99 4.65 13.83
N TYR A 383 -16.26 3.56 14.10
CA TYR A 383 -15.02 3.24 13.42
C TYR A 383 -15.18 2.10 12.43
N THR A 384 -14.43 2.17 11.34
CA THR A 384 -14.30 1.09 10.36
C THR A 384 -13.23 0.08 10.79
N ILE A 385 -13.24 -1.14 10.23
CA ILE A 385 -12.20 -2.15 10.48
C ILE A 385 -10.81 -1.60 10.13
N HIS A 386 -10.69 -0.84 9.03
CA HIS A 386 -9.42 -0.22 8.64
C HIS A 386 -8.90 0.78 9.69
N GLN A 387 -9.77 1.60 10.27
CA GLN A 387 -9.36 2.53 11.33
C GLN A 387 -8.99 1.79 12.63
N ARG A 388 -9.70 0.70 12.97
CA ARG A 388 -9.31 -0.14 14.12
C ARG A 388 -7.96 -0.81 13.90
N SER A 389 -7.69 -1.29 12.68
CA SER A 389 -6.36 -1.79 12.28
C SER A 389 -5.28 -0.71 12.39
N LEU A 390 -5.59 0.52 11.95
CA LEU A 390 -4.69 1.68 12.08
C LEU A 390 -4.38 1.98 13.56
N ILE A 391 -5.39 1.95 14.45
CA ILE A 391 -5.20 2.13 15.91
C ILE A 391 -4.22 1.08 16.44
N LEU A 392 -4.42 -0.21 16.12
CA LEU A 392 -3.51 -1.27 16.56
C LEU A 392 -2.09 -1.06 16.01
N LYS A 393 -1.95 -0.60 14.77
CA LYS A 393 -0.66 -0.32 14.15
C LYS A 393 0.08 0.85 14.82
N ILE A 394 -0.64 1.91 15.18
CA ILE A 394 -0.08 3.06 15.94
C ILE A 394 0.43 2.56 17.29
N ILE A 395 -0.37 1.78 18.02
CA ILE A 395 0.01 1.23 19.33
C ILE A 395 1.26 0.34 19.21
N GLN A 396 1.35 -0.50 18.17
CA GLN A 396 2.52 -1.37 17.97
C GLN A 396 3.78 -0.60 17.63
N GLU A 397 3.72 0.36 16.70
CA GLU A 397 4.89 1.11 16.27
C GLU A 397 5.36 2.12 17.33
N THR A 398 4.44 2.69 18.11
CA THR A 398 4.79 3.54 19.26
C THR A 398 5.49 2.75 20.35
N ALA A 399 4.95 1.58 20.73
CA ALA A 399 5.59 0.68 21.67
C ALA A 399 6.98 0.23 21.20
N LYS A 400 7.14 -0.01 19.89
CA LYS A 400 8.44 -0.32 19.28
C LYS A 400 9.45 0.81 19.45
N LYS A 401 9.08 2.04 19.11
CA LYS A 401 9.95 3.22 19.24
C LYS A 401 10.33 3.47 20.69
N LEU A 402 9.35 3.42 21.60
CA LEU A 402 9.56 3.68 23.03
C LEU A 402 10.39 2.60 23.74
N SER A 403 10.28 1.34 23.30
CA SER A 403 11.09 0.24 23.83
C SER A 403 12.49 0.18 23.23
N GLN A 404 12.72 0.87 22.10
CA GLN A 404 13.97 0.84 21.31
C GLN A 404 14.39 -0.57 20.85
N ILE A 405 13.46 -1.53 20.84
CA ILE A 405 13.69 -2.89 20.36
C ILE A 405 13.55 -2.90 18.83
N ASN A 406 14.64 -2.56 18.13
CA ASN A 406 14.66 -2.45 16.66
C ASN A 406 14.57 -3.80 15.92
N GLN A 407 14.59 -4.93 16.64
CA GLN A 407 14.92 -6.25 16.09
C GLN A 407 13.98 -7.36 16.60
N ILE A 408 12.66 -7.19 16.44
CA ILE A 408 11.72 -8.29 16.75
C ILE A 408 11.76 -9.35 15.67
N GLN A 409 11.75 -8.94 14.40
CA GLN A 409 11.70 -9.87 13.27
C GLN A 409 12.96 -10.72 13.24
N THR A 410 14.13 -10.14 13.52
CA THR A 410 15.36 -10.91 13.71
C THR A 410 15.30 -11.75 14.98
N LYS A 411 14.88 -11.28 16.16
CA LYS A 411 14.79 -12.18 17.35
C LYS A 411 13.82 -13.36 17.20
N ILE A 412 12.68 -13.15 16.57
CA ILE A 412 11.68 -14.19 16.30
C ILE A 412 12.18 -15.10 15.16
N GLN A 413 12.69 -14.55 14.05
CA GLN A 413 13.25 -15.36 12.96
C GLN A 413 14.55 -16.09 13.35
N ASP A 414 15.47 -15.44 14.06
CA ASP A 414 16.71 -16.02 14.58
C ASP A 414 16.44 -17.14 15.59
N GLN A 415 15.28 -17.16 16.27
CA GLN A 415 14.84 -18.26 17.13
C GLN A 415 13.93 -19.29 16.43
N LEU A 416 13.16 -18.89 15.40
CA LEU A 416 12.30 -19.77 14.58
C LEU A 416 13.08 -20.52 13.47
N PHE A 417 14.22 -19.98 13.02
CA PHE A 417 15.05 -20.47 11.91
C PHE A 417 16.49 -20.80 12.34
N ILE A 418 16.72 -21.19 13.60
CA ILE A 418 17.90 -22.01 13.89
C ILE A 418 17.66 -23.32 13.16
N SER A 419 18.16 -23.43 11.93
CA SER A 419 18.47 -24.71 11.31
C SER A 419 19.37 -25.41 12.30
N ASP A 420 18.82 -26.39 13.01
CA ASP A 420 19.60 -27.40 13.69
C ASP A 420 20.38 -28.11 12.56
N ASP A 421 21.60 -27.62 12.29
CA ASP A 421 22.64 -28.31 11.51
C ASP A 421 23.14 -29.58 12.24
N ASP A 422 22.45 -30.00 13.32
CA ASP A 422 22.88 -31.02 14.28
C ASP A 422 21.83 -32.13 14.55
N ASP A 423 20.72 -32.22 13.80
CA ASP A 423 19.86 -33.42 13.87
C ASP A 423 20.07 -34.30 12.62
N ASP A 424 20.79 -35.41 12.86
CA ASP A 424 20.94 -36.57 11.98
C ASP A 424 19.57 -37.04 11.47
N ASP A 425 19.24 -36.76 10.21
CA ASP A 425 18.17 -37.43 9.49
C ASP A 425 18.72 -37.92 8.14
N ASP A 426 19.10 -39.20 8.13
CA ASP A 426 19.46 -39.98 6.96
C ASP A 426 18.28 -39.99 5.98
N ASN A 427 18.29 -39.09 4.99
CA ASN A 427 17.53 -39.28 3.77
C ASN A 427 18.35 -38.86 2.55
N ASP A 428 18.87 -39.87 1.88
CA ASP A 428 19.55 -39.83 0.60
C ASP A 428 18.76 -39.03 -0.44
N ASN A 429 19.29 -37.88 -0.84
CA ASN A 429 19.00 -37.30 -2.15
C ASN A 429 20.27 -36.68 -2.72
N ASP A 430 20.80 -37.36 -3.73
CA ASP A 430 22.22 -37.51 -3.99
C ASP A 430 22.75 -36.53 -5.05
N ASN A 431 22.40 -35.24 -4.97
CA ASN A 431 22.84 -34.25 -5.98
C ASN A 431 23.50 -32.95 -5.49
N ASP A 432 23.58 -32.70 -4.17
CA ASP A 432 24.31 -31.54 -3.60
C ASP A 432 25.51 -31.93 -2.70
N SER A 433 25.91 -33.20 -2.71
CA SER A 433 26.87 -33.75 -1.73
C SER A 433 28.29 -33.17 -1.89
N TRP A 434 28.75 -32.90 -3.11
CA TRP A 434 30.16 -32.54 -3.34
C TRP A 434 30.51 -31.12 -2.86
N HIS A 435 29.61 -30.15 -3.02
CA HIS A 435 29.86 -28.75 -2.65
C HIS A 435 29.92 -28.58 -1.13
N SER A 436 29.05 -29.28 -0.40
CA SER A 436 29.02 -29.34 1.06
C SER A 436 30.25 -30.03 1.64
N ILE A 437 30.70 -31.14 1.03
CA ILE A 437 31.92 -31.84 1.41
C ILE A 437 33.17 -30.99 1.16
N ILE A 438 33.21 -30.26 0.05
CA ILE A 438 34.31 -29.34 -0.27
C ILE A 438 34.34 -28.16 0.69
N ASN A 439 33.19 -27.55 1.01
CA ASN A 439 33.12 -26.46 1.98
C ASN A 439 33.52 -26.90 3.39
N LYS A 440 33.15 -28.12 3.82
CA LYS A 440 33.63 -28.72 5.08
C LYS A 440 35.15 -28.94 5.05
N ARG A 441 35.72 -29.44 3.95
CA ARG A 441 37.19 -29.61 3.79
C ARG A 441 37.94 -28.28 3.75
N LEU A 442 37.38 -27.26 3.09
CA LEU A 442 37.94 -25.92 3.02
C LEU A 442 37.96 -25.27 4.41
N LYS A 443 36.87 -25.38 5.19
CA LYS A 443 36.82 -24.88 6.58
C LYS A 443 37.84 -25.56 7.49
N LEU A 444 38.05 -26.87 7.35
CA LEU A 444 39.05 -27.62 8.15
C LEU A 444 40.50 -27.31 7.75
N LYS A 445 40.76 -26.98 6.48
CA LYS A 445 42.11 -26.68 5.97
C LYS A 445 42.47 -25.19 6.01
N THR A 446 41.50 -24.30 6.17
CA THR A 446 41.75 -22.87 6.32
C THR A 446 42.07 -22.54 7.78
N LYS A 447 43.36 -22.42 8.09
CA LYS A 447 43.79 -21.83 9.37
C LYS A 447 43.45 -20.34 9.36
N TYR A 448 42.34 -19.98 9.99
CA TYR A 448 42.03 -18.58 10.30
C TYR A 448 43.05 -18.04 11.29
N LYS A 449 43.93 -17.14 10.86
CA LYS A 449 44.66 -16.28 11.78
C LYS A 449 43.66 -15.33 12.41
N ILE A 450 43.21 -15.65 13.62
CA ILE A 450 42.38 -14.77 14.45
C ILE A 450 43.23 -13.53 14.76
N LYS A 451 43.07 -12.47 13.96
CA LYS A 451 43.41 -11.13 14.43
C LYS A 451 42.42 -10.84 15.55
N ASN A 452 42.92 -10.77 16.78
CA ASN A 452 42.19 -10.35 17.98
C ASN A 452 41.69 -8.90 17.83
N ASN A 453 40.69 -8.69 16.98
CA ASN A 453 39.78 -7.57 17.07
C ASN A 453 38.52 -8.05 17.79
N LEU A 454 38.70 -8.56 19.02
CA LEU A 454 37.67 -8.48 20.05
C LEU A 454 37.56 -7.02 20.49
N LYS A 455 37.16 -6.14 19.57
CA LYS A 455 36.27 -5.04 19.95
C LYS A 455 34.97 -5.76 20.26
N THR A 456 34.86 -6.28 21.48
CA THR A 456 33.57 -6.55 22.08
C THR A 456 32.77 -5.28 21.86
N LYS A 457 31.79 -5.32 20.94
CA LYS A 457 30.82 -4.23 20.83
C LYS A 457 30.26 -4.11 22.24
N LYS A 458 30.62 -3.05 22.96
CA LYS A 458 30.07 -2.78 24.29
C LYS A 458 28.55 -2.93 24.14
N LYS A 459 27.94 -3.88 24.85
CA LYS A 459 26.47 -4.00 24.87
C LYS A 459 25.97 -2.64 25.37
N ILE A 460 25.38 -1.86 24.47
CA ILE A 460 24.78 -0.58 24.83
C ILE A 460 23.51 -0.96 25.57
N PHE A 461 23.50 -0.77 26.88
CA PHE A 461 22.28 -0.92 27.67
C PHE A 461 21.41 0.30 27.37
N GLN A 462 20.25 0.08 26.76
CA GLN A 462 19.25 1.11 26.51
C GLN A 462 18.09 0.91 27.48
N GLU A 463 17.60 2.01 28.05
CA GLU A 463 16.45 1.98 28.95
C GLU A 463 15.16 1.78 28.16
N ASN A 464 14.31 0.89 28.66
CA ASN A 464 13.01 0.63 28.07
C ASN A 464 11.98 1.66 28.59
N ASN A 465 11.85 2.78 27.86
CA ASN A 465 10.91 3.84 28.23
C ASN A 465 9.44 3.42 28.11
N PHE A 466 9.16 2.37 27.34
CA PHE A 466 7.81 1.79 27.25
C PHE A 466 7.40 1.07 28.55
N GLY A 467 8.36 0.52 29.31
CA GLY A 467 8.09 -0.40 30.40
C GLY A 467 7.14 0.10 31.49
N ASN A 468 7.24 1.37 31.85
CA ASN A 468 6.39 1.98 32.88
C ASN A 468 4.98 2.32 32.40
N ILE A 469 4.79 2.45 31.09
CA ILE A 469 3.53 2.91 30.47
C ILE A 469 2.76 1.79 29.78
N VAL A 470 3.34 0.59 29.62
CA VAL A 470 2.71 -0.54 28.91
C VAL A 470 1.29 -0.85 29.39
N GLY A 471 1.05 -0.75 30.70
CA GLY A 471 -0.26 -1.05 31.29
C GLY A 471 -1.40 -0.22 30.70
N TYR A 472 -1.14 1.03 30.33
CA TYR A 472 -2.14 1.94 29.73
C TYR A 472 -2.52 1.53 28.30
N PHE A 473 -1.61 0.87 27.57
CA PHE A 473 -1.90 0.34 26.24
C PHE A 473 -2.52 -1.06 26.33
N TYR A 474 -1.99 -1.90 27.20
CA TYR A 474 -2.28 -3.33 27.21
C TYR A 474 -3.60 -3.69 27.87
N TYR A 475 -3.86 -3.19 29.09
CA TYR A 475 -5.02 -3.61 29.87
C TYR A 475 -6.36 -3.13 29.28
N PRO A 476 -6.47 -1.90 28.76
CA PRO A 476 -7.68 -1.47 28.06
C PRO A 476 -7.96 -2.30 26.80
N LEU A 477 -6.92 -2.72 26.06
CA LEU A 477 -7.10 -3.57 24.88
C LEU A 477 -7.58 -4.98 25.24
N ILE A 478 -7.05 -5.62 26.29
CA ILE A 478 -7.43 -7.00 26.62
C ILE A 478 -8.78 -7.12 27.34
N SER A 479 -9.14 -6.13 28.16
CA SER A 479 -10.29 -6.22 29.08
C SER A 479 -11.68 -6.19 28.42
N TYR A 480 -11.78 -5.74 27.17
CA TYR A 480 -13.06 -5.63 26.45
C TYR A 480 -13.23 -6.65 25.32
N ILE A 481 -12.30 -7.59 25.14
CA ILE A 481 -12.33 -8.58 24.04
C ILE A 481 -13.55 -9.50 24.13
N ASP A 482 -13.91 -9.92 25.34
CA ASP A 482 -15.03 -10.85 25.58
C ASP A 482 -16.41 -10.15 25.51
N LYS A 483 -16.46 -8.82 25.40
CA LYS A 483 -17.74 -8.10 25.39
C LYS A 483 -18.38 -8.16 24.02
N LYS A 484 -19.51 -8.87 23.93
CA LYS A 484 -20.33 -8.90 22.72
C LYS A 484 -21.01 -7.56 22.51
N GLN A 485 -20.58 -6.84 21.48
CA GLN A 485 -21.25 -5.64 21.01
C GLN A 485 -21.90 -5.94 19.67
N ILE A 486 -23.08 -5.37 19.42
CA ILE A 486 -23.85 -5.61 18.18
C ILE A 486 -23.05 -5.22 16.92
N TYR A 487 -22.15 -4.25 17.06
CA TYR A 487 -21.38 -3.64 15.97
C TYR A 487 -19.92 -4.12 15.89
N LEU A 488 -19.48 -4.92 16.87
CA LEU A 488 -18.13 -5.46 16.94
C LEU A 488 -18.16 -6.77 17.72
N SER A 489 -17.98 -7.88 17.03
CA SER A 489 -17.97 -9.21 17.64
C SER A 489 -16.67 -9.93 17.34
N LEU A 490 -15.67 -9.74 18.20
CA LEU A 490 -14.32 -10.27 17.97
C LEU A 490 -14.25 -11.80 18.10
N ILE A 491 -14.92 -12.39 19.09
CA ILE A 491 -14.80 -13.84 19.41
C ILE A 491 -15.81 -14.69 18.65
N ASP A 492 -17.09 -14.29 18.68
CA ASP A 492 -18.17 -15.10 18.10
C ASP A 492 -18.59 -14.61 16.70
N GLY A 493 -17.90 -13.60 16.15
CA GLY A 493 -18.25 -13.01 14.86
C GLY A 493 -17.56 -13.71 13.70
N ASP A 494 -18.34 -14.16 12.72
CA ASP A 494 -17.81 -14.79 11.49
C ASP A 494 -17.07 -13.81 10.57
N GLN A 495 -17.27 -12.49 10.74
CA GLN A 495 -16.77 -11.46 9.82
C GLN A 495 -15.55 -10.68 10.35
N ASP A 496 -15.37 -10.61 11.67
CA ASP A 496 -14.37 -9.74 12.31
C ASP A 496 -13.09 -10.48 12.74
N TYR A 497 -12.93 -11.74 12.33
CA TYR A 497 -11.80 -12.59 12.75
C TYR A 497 -10.43 -12.02 12.33
N LEU A 498 -10.36 -11.25 11.23
CA LEU A 498 -9.12 -10.59 10.79
C LEU A 498 -8.66 -9.55 11.81
N LEU A 499 -9.59 -8.78 12.37
CA LEU A 499 -9.29 -7.79 13.40
C LEU A 499 -8.90 -8.47 14.72
N LEU A 500 -9.53 -9.62 15.05
CA LEU A 500 -9.10 -10.45 16.17
C LEU A 500 -7.65 -10.94 15.98
N CYS A 501 -7.27 -11.41 14.78
CA CYS A 501 -5.90 -11.81 14.48
C CYS A 501 -4.91 -10.66 14.71
N GLU A 502 -5.24 -9.46 14.23
CA GLU A 502 -4.40 -8.27 14.41
C GLU A 502 -4.27 -7.90 15.88
N LEU A 503 -5.37 -7.94 16.65
CA LEU A 503 -5.38 -7.66 18.08
C LEU A 503 -4.53 -8.66 18.87
N LEU A 504 -4.67 -9.96 18.61
CA LEU A 504 -3.86 -11.00 19.25
C LEU A 504 -2.36 -10.81 18.93
N SER A 505 -2.04 -10.49 17.68
CA SER A 505 -0.67 -10.20 17.27
C SER A 505 -0.14 -8.92 17.94
N CYS A 506 -0.99 -7.91 18.14
CA CYS A 506 -0.68 -6.67 18.85
C CYS A 506 -0.30 -6.96 20.30
N LEU A 507 -1.17 -7.66 21.03
CA LEU A 507 -0.96 -8.03 22.43
C LEU A 507 0.33 -8.84 22.62
N GLY A 508 0.59 -9.81 21.73
CA GLY A 508 1.84 -10.57 21.72
C GLY A 508 3.08 -9.66 21.57
N ARG A 509 3.07 -8.73 20.61
CA ARG A 509 4.18 -7.79 20.38
C ARG A 509 4.37 -6.83 21.56
N LEU A 510 3.30 -6.36 22.19
CA LEU A 510 3.37 -5.53 23.40
C LEU A 510 4.11 -6.25 24.54
N CYS A 511 3.93 -7.57 24.71
CA CYS A 511 4.72 -8.35 25.67
C CYS A 511 6.22 -8.34 25.33
N ILE A 512 6.59 -8.44 24.05
CA ILE A 512 8.00 -8.35 23.63
C ILE A 512 8.56 -6.97 23.94
N TYR A 513 7.82 -5.89 23.63
CA TYR A 513 8.24 -4.53 23.95
C TYR A 513 8.31 -4.26 25.47
N ALA A 514 7.61 -5.06 26.27
CA ALA A 514 7.65 -5.03 27.73
C ALA A 514 8.74 -5.94 28.33
N GLN A 515 9.70 -6.45 27.52
CA GLN A 515 10.84 -7.22 28.02
C GLN A 515 11.55 -6.48 29.17
N ASN A 516 11.92 -7.23 30.21
CA ASN A 516 12.60 -6.75 31.44
C ASN A 516 11.80 -5.75 32.28
N THR A 517 10.47 -5.84 32.28
CA THR A 517 9.59 -4.97 33.09
C THR A 517 8.85 -5.77 34.16
N LEU A 518 8.48 -5.13 35.28
CA LEU A 518 7.77 -5.80 36.38
C LEU A 518 6.34 -6.24 35.98
N SER A 519 5.71 -5.53 35.06
CA SER A 519 4.33 -5.79 34.61
C SER A 519 4.22 -7.01 33.68
N LEU A 520 5.33 -7.45 33.09
CA LEU A 520 5.36 -8.48 32.05
C LEU A 520 4.72 -9.81 32.51
N ASN A 521 5.03 -10.28 33.71
CA ASN A 521 4.50 -11.56 34.21
C ASN A 521 2.97 -11.56 34.30
N ASN A 522 2.39 -10.44 34.73
CA ASN A 522 0.93 -10.30 34.83
C ASN A 522 0.29 -10.19 33.45
N MET A 523 0.92 -9.46 32.52
CA MET A 523 0.46 -9.38 31.13
C MET A 523 0.46 -10.76 30.46
N ILE A 524 1.56 -11.51 30.60
CA ILE A 524 1.67 -12.85 30.01
C ILE A 524 0.61 -13.79 30.58
N LYS A 525 0.39 -13.81 31.90
CA LYS A 525 -0.65 -14.65 32.52
C LYS A 525 -2.03 -14.36 31.92
N GLN A 526 -2.43 -13.09 31.82
CA GLN A 526 -3.70 -12.71 31.20
C GLN A 526 -3.78 -13.09 29.71
N LEU A 527 -2.70 -12.90 28.96
CA LEU A 527 -2.65 -13.30 27.55
C LEU A 527 -2.79 -14.81 27.39
N LEU A 528 -2.10 -15.60 28.20
CA LEU A 528 -2.14 -17.07 28.14
C LEU A 528 -3.55 -17.60 28.44
N ASP A 529 -4.26 -17.00 29.38
CA ASP A 529 -5.65 -17.34 29.70
C ASP A 529 -6.59 -17.04 28.52
N LEU A 530 -6.47 -15.86 27.90
CA LEU A 530 -7.23 -15.49 26.71
C LEU A 530 -6.92 -16.40 25.51
N LEU A 531 -5.63 -16.66 25.24
CA LEU A 531 -5.23 -17.51 24.12
C LEU A 531 -5.78 -18.93 24.31
N LYS A 532 -5.78 -19.43 25.55
CA LYS A 532 -6.33 -20.74 25.90
C LYS A 532 -7.83 -20.84 25.62
N SER A 533 -8.63 -19.80 25.88
CA SER A 533 -10.06 -19.81 25.54
C SER A 533 -10.34 -19.82 24.04
N LEU A 534 -9.40 -19.33 23.21
CA LEU A 534 -9.57 -19.20 21.76
C LEU A 534 -8.96 -20.38 20.96
N GLN A 535 -8.32 -21.36 21.62
CA GLN A 535 -7.56 -22.43 20.97
C GLN A 535 -8.36 -23.29 19.97
N GLN A 536 -9.67 -23.43 20.15
CA GLN A 536 -10.53 -24.29 19.33
C GLN A 536 -11.26 -23.52 18.22
N HIS A 537 -10.74 -22.36 17.82
CA HIS A 537 -11.37 -21.54 16.78
C HIS A 537 -11.37 -22.23 15.41
N GLN A 538 -12.48 -22.13 14.68
CA GLN A 538 -12.66 -22.80 13.37
C GLN A 538 -11.77 -22.19 12.28
N ASN A 539 -11.54 -20.88 12.33
CA ASN A 539 -10.75 -20.15 11.35
C ASN A 539 -9.23 -20.41 11.53
N ALA A 540 -8.57 -20.87 10.46
CA ALA A 540 -7.12 -21.16 10.48
C ALA A 540 -6.26 -19.91 10.73
N GLY A 541 -6.67 -18.73 10.26
CA GLY A 541 -5.94 -17.47 10.50
C GLY A 541 -5.91 -17.09 11.98
N VAL A 542 -7.00 -17.35 12.71
CA VAL A 542 -7.06 -17.12 14.16
C VAL A 542 -6.16 -18.10 14.90
N ARG A 543 -6.15 -19.38 14.51
CA ARG A 543 -5.21 -20.37 15.08
C ARG A 543 -3.75 -19.98 14.83
N HIS A 544 -3.43 -19.50 13.62
CA HIS A 544 -2.12 -18.95 13.30
C HIS A 544 -1.75 -17.77 14.22
N ALA A 545 -2.64 -16.80 14.38
CA ALA A 545 -2.42 -15.63 15.24
C ALA A 545 -2.24 -16.01 16.73
N ILE A 546 -2.97 -17.04 17.21
CA ILE A 546 -2.81 -17.58 18.57
C ILE A 546 -1.41 -18.16 18.76
N ILE A 547 -0.95 -19.01 17.83
CA ILE A 547 0.39 -19.62 17.89
C ILE A 547 1.47 -18.53 17.81
N TYR A 548 1.27 -17.51 16.96
CA TYR A 548 2.18 -16.36 16.89
C TYR A 548 2.23 -15.57 18.21
N ALA A 549 1.08 -15.32 18.83
CA ALA A 549 1.01 -14.65 20.13
C ALA A 549 1.72 -15.49 21.22
N TYR A 550 1.56 -16.81 21.20
CA TYR A 550 2.33 -17.71 22.06
C TYR A 550 3.83 -17.61 21.82
N ALA A 551 4.27 -17.60 20.56
CA ALA A 551 5.68 -17.37 20.22
C ALA A 551 6.20 -16.07 20.85
N CYS A 552 5.42 -14.99 20.73
CA CYS A 552 5.77 -13.70 21.33
C CYS A 552 5.90 -13.78 22.85
N THR A 553 5.01 -14.51 23.54
CA THR A 553 5.11 -14.69 25.00
C THR A 553 6.38 -15.43 25.39
N ILE A 554 6.73 -16.52 24.69
CA ILE A 554 7.93 -17.32 24.98
C ILE A 554 9.20 -16.48 24.77
N VAL A 555 9.27 -15.75 23.66
CA VAL A 555 10.39 -14.85 23.34
C VAL A 555 10.48 -13.68 24.34
N SER A 556 9.34 -13.17 24.84
CA SER A 556 9.31 -12.07 25.79
C SER A 556 9.87 -12.42 27.17
N ILE A 557 9.76 -13.69 27.59
CA ILE A 557 10.25 -14.15 28.89
C ILE A 557 11.78 -14.23 28.91
N GLY A 558 12.40 -14.68 27.82
CA GLY A 558 13.86 -14.85 27.78
C GLY A 558 14.37 -15.68 28.97
N ASN A 559 15.30 -15.11 29.75
CA ASN A 559 15.88 -15.72 30.96
C ASN A 559 15.20 -15.26 32.27
N ILE A 560 14.04 -14.61 32.20
CA ILE A 560 13.33 -14.13 33.39
C ILE A 560 12.85 -15.33 34.22
N CYS A 561 12.89 -15.19 35.55
CA CYS A 561 12.58 -16.24 36.53
C CYS A 561 11.21 -16.87 36.25
N TYR A 562 11.20 -18.18 36.04
CA TYR A 562 10.00 -18.95 35.75
C TYR A 562 9.22 -19.19 37.05
N ASP A 563 7.99 -18.67 37.11
CA ASP A 563 7.03 -19.08 38.14
C ASP A 563 6.54 -20.52 37.84
N GLU A 564 6.31 -21.35 38.86
CA GLU A 564 5.71 -22.69 38.72
C GLU A 564 4.40 -22.66 37.91
N ASN A 565 3.63 -21.58 38.05
CA ASN A 565 2.40 -21.35 37.28
C ASN A 565 2.66 -21.25 35.77
N LEU A 566 3.73 -20.58 35.33
CA LEU A 566 4.05 -20.44 33.90
C LEU A 566 4.48 -21.78 33.29
N GLN A 567 5.21 -22.60 34.06
CA GLN A 567 5.59 -23.94 33.63
C GLN A 567 4.36 -24.81 33.30
N TYR A 568 3.30 -24.71 34.12
CA TYR A 568 2.04 -25.40 33.85
C TYR A 568 1.38 -24.98 32.53
N TYR A 569 1.35 -23.68 32.23
CA TYR A 569 0.84 -23.19 30.95
C TYR A 569 1.67 -23.71 29.77
N PHE A 570 2.99 -23.75 29.90
CA PHE A 570 3.88 -24.24 28.85
C PHE A 570 3.77 -25.73 28.58
N ILE A 571 3.60 -26.55 29.61
CA ILE A 571 3.33 -27.99 29.42
C ILE A 571 2.03 -28.20 28.65
N LYS A 572 0.96 -27.48 29.01
CA LYS A 572 -0.31 -27.54 28.28
C LYS A 572 -0.20 -27.04 26.86
N LEU A 573 0.55 -25.96 26.66
CA LEU A 573 0.81 -25.40 25.34
C LEU A 573 1.54 -26.39 24.45
N LYS A 574 2.55 -27.10 24.98
CA LYS A 574 3.24 -28.17 24.26
C LYS A 574 2.26 -29.24 23.77
N GLN A 575 1.39 -29.75 24.66
CA GLN A 575 0.39 -30.76 24.31
C GLN A 575 -0.56 -30.28 23.21
N TRP A 576 -0.96 -29.01 23.26
CA TRP A 576 -1.83 -28.42 22.25
C TRP A 576 -1.11 -28.21 20.91
N LEU A 577 0.15 -27.77 20.90
CA LEU A 577 0.96 -27.68 19.69
C LEU A 577 1.15 -29.05 19.03
N ASP A 578 1.41 -30.09 19.82
CA ASP A 578 1.52 -31.48 19.32
C ASP A 578 0.22 -31.93 18.64
N TYR A 579 -0.93 -31.58 19.21
CA TYR A 579 -2.23 -31.85 18.61
C TYR A 579 -2.42 -31.12 17.26
N ILE A 580 -2.06 -29.83 17.19
CA ILE A 580 -2.18 -29.03 15.96
C ILE A 580 -1.28 -29.56 14.84
N ILE A 581 -0.03 -29.90 15.17
CA ILE A 581 0.95 -30.40 14.20
C ILE A 581 0.42 -31.66 13.50
N ILE A 582 -0.35 -32.50 14.22
CA ILE A 582 -0.89 -33.76 13.69
C ILE A 582 -2.24 -33.56 13.00
N LYS A 583 -3.13 -32.73 13.56
CA LYS A 583 -4.56 -32.72 13.18
C LYS A 583 -5.04 -31.49 12.41
N ASP A 584 -4.29 -30.39 12.36
CA ASP A 584 -4.75 -29.20 11.65
C ASP A 584 -4.77 -29.44 10.13
N THR A 585 -5.71 -28.83 9.41
CA THR A 585 -5.82 -28.97 7.95
C THR A 585 -4.90 -28.00 7.20
N ASN A 586 -4.47 -26.91 7.85
CA ASN A 586 -3.68 -25.86 7.22
C ASN A 586 -2.17 -26.06 7.46
N THR A 587 -1.40 -26.13 6.38
CA THR A 587 0.05 -26.37 6.39
C THR A 587 0.87 -25.23 7.03
N GLU A 588 0.43 -23.97 6.89
CA GLU A 588 1.09 -22.80 7.49
C GLU A 588 0.92 -22.77 9.01
N VAL A 589 -0.24 -23.23 9.51
CA VAL A 589 -0.49 -23.36 10.95
C VAL A 589 0.38 -24.49 11.53
N GLN A 590 0.47 -25.62 10.82
CA GLN A 590 1.33 -26.73 11.22
C GLN A 590 2.82 -26.35 11.23
N SER A 591 3.32 -25.65 10.22
CA SER A 591 4.73 -25.26 10.14
C SER A 591 5.10 -24.28 11.27
N LEU A 592 4.29 -23.26 11.49
CA LEU A 592 4.46 -22.32 12.60
C LEU A 592 4.40 -23.03 13.96
N ALA A 593 3.46 -23.97 14.14
CA ALA A 593 3.34 -24.76 15.38
C ALA A 593 4.61 -25.58 15.67
N LYS A 594 5.23 -26.19 14.65
CA LYS A 594 6.50 -26.92 14.78
C LYS A 594 7.62 -26.00 15.26
N SER A 595 7.80 -24.84 14.63
CA SER A 595 8.83 -23.88 15.00
C SER A 595 8.63 -23.34 16.43
N VAL A 596 7.39 -23.00 16.80
CA VAL A 596 7.09 -22.52 18.17
C VAL A 596 7.29 -23.61 19.21
N ARG A 597 6.97 -24.87 18.89
CA ARG A 597 7.26 -26.01 19.77
C ARG A 597 8.78 -26.17 20.00
N GLN A 598 9.60 -26.02 18.97
CA GLN A 598 11.06 -26.08 19.12
C GLN A 598 11.58 -24.97 20.03
N ILE A 599 11.11 -23.73 19.85
CA ILE A 599 11.46 -22.60 20.74
C ILE A 599 11.05 -22.91 22.18
N LEU A 600 9.86 -23.46 22.39
CA LEU A 600 9.39 -23.85 23.72
C LEU A 600 10.30 -24.91 24.36
N LEU A 601 10.74 -25.90 23.59
CA LEU A 601 11.64 -26.94 24.12
C LEU A 601 13.01 -26.37 24.48
N LYS A 602 13.58 -25.51 23.61
CA LYS A 602 14.87 -24.83 23.88
C LYS A 602 14.77 -23.95 25.13
N THR A 603 13.69 -23.20 25.28
CA THR A 603 13.45 -22.38 26.48
C THR A 603 13.27 -23.23 27.74
N LEU A 604 12.58 -24.38 27.66
CA LEU A 604 12.45 -25.29 28.80
C LEU A 604 13.77 -25.98 29.19
N GLN A 605 14.64 -26.34 28.23
CA GLN A 605 15.95 -26.95 28.48
C GLN A 605 16.92 -25.99 29.17
N HIS A 606 16.96 -24.71 28.74
CA HIS A 606 17.77 -23.69 29.40
C HIS A 606 17.40 -23.44 30.88
N ILE A 607 16.21 -23.86 31.31
CA ILE A 607 15.76 -23.76 32.71
C ILE A 607 16.23 -24.96 33.53
N THR A 608 16.29 -26.16 32.93
CA THR A 608 16.74 -27.36 33.67
C THR A 608 18.24 -27.37 33.91
N ASP A 609 19.00 -26.63 33.10
CA ASP A 609 20.47 -26.54 33.17
C ASP A 609 20.98 -25.37 34.04
N ASN A 610 20.11 -24.44 34.45
CA ASN A 610 20.41 -23.35 35.40
C ASN A 610 19.78 -23.63 36.76
#